data_AF-A0A3M0XSZ3-F1
#
_entry.id   AF-A0A3M0XSZ3-F1
#
_cell.length_a   1.000
_cell.length_b   1.000
_cell.length_c   1.000
_cell.angle_alpha   90.00
_cell.angle_beta   90.00
_cell.angle_gamma   90.00
#
_symmetry.space_group_name_H-M   'P 1'
#
loop_
_entity.id
_entity.type
_entity.pdbx_description
1 polymer ?
#
loop_
_entity_poly.entity_id
_entity_poly.type
_entity_poly.pdbx_seq_one_letter_code
_entity_poly.pdbx_strand_id
1 'polypeptide(L)'
;MPPELQPHVPIRRAGQVARLSPAQQQVLAEAVGLGIRKRNMAAALRYLQQNPNASATDLAQAVLVGHETHTAVRSQTGVDTDTDTDDNASTIGMNADTPTDTDEARYEPLVSLILSCYPNMSESAARALAQSDALRALLSILNTVETAQESPHFRTDFVFVLFSVYISRLYRHLLQQSRDNLAYRTALQQAGISLPDIHDEKTDIEQPGGHK
;
A
#
# COMPACT_ATOMS: atom_id res chain seq x y z
N MET A 1 9.56 -27.42 -8.06
CA MET A 1 8.16 -27.05 -7.81
C MET A 1 7.30 -27.68 -8.90
N PRO A 2 6.24 -28.41 -8.55
CA PRO A 2 5.32 -29.04 -9.51
C PRO A 2 4.75 -28.03 -10.52
N PRO A 3 4.58 -28.41 -11.80
CA PRO A 3 4.05 -27.52 -12.84
C PRO A 3 2.61 -27.07 -12.53
N GLU A 4 1.83 -27.92 -11.87
CA GLU A 4 0.44 -27.67 -11.47
C GLU A 4 0.28 -26.52 -10.46
N LEU A 5 1.33 -26.22 -9.70
CA LEU A 5 1.31 -25.15 -8.69
C LEU A 5 1.73 -23.78 -9.26
N GLN A 6 2.40 -23.74 -10.41
CA GLN A 6 2.91 -22.50 -11.02
C GLN A 6 1.82 -21.44 -11.29
N PRO A 7 0.64 -21.77 -11.85
CA PRO A 7 -0.38 -20.76 -12.11
C PRO A 7 -1.14 -20.31 -10.86
N HIS A 8 -1.11 -21.09 -9.77
CA HIS A 8 -1.91 -20.88 -8.57
C HIS A 8 -1.12 -20.33 -7.36
N VAL A 9 0.21 -20.39 -7.41
CA VAL A 9 1.09 -19.87 -6.37
C VAL A 9 1.56 -18.45 -6.75
N PRO A 10 1.26 -17.42 -5.93
CA PRO A 10 1.85 -16.10 -6.13
C PRO A 10 3.38 -16.16 -6.04
N ILE A 11 4.09 -15.44 -6.91
CA ILE A 11 5.57 -15.44 -7.00
C ILE A 11 6.24 -15.22 -5.63
N ARG A 12 5.68 -14.32 -4.81
CA ARG A 12 6.17 -14.03 -3.44
C ARG A 12 6.14 -15.23 -2.49
N ARG A 13 5.38 -16.27 -2.82
CA ARG A 13 5.20 -17.51 -2.03
C ARG A 13 5.83 -18.74 -2.68
N ALA A 14 6.41 -18.61 -3.87
CA ALA A 14 7.13 -19.70 -4.52
C ALA A 14 8.27 -20.23 -3.61
N GLY A 15 8.95 -19.34 -2.90
CA GLY A 15 9.97 -19.73 -1.91
C GLY A 15 9.43 -20.49 -0.70
N GLN A 16 8.16 -20.29 -0.32
CA GLN A 16 7.53 -21.03 0.78
C GLN A 16 7.08 -22.43 0.32
N VAL A 17 6.58 -22.55 -0.91
CA VAL A 17 6.26 -23.85 -1.54
C VAL A 17 7.53 -24.67 -1.76
N ALA A 18 8.63 -24.04 -2.16
CA ALA A 18 9.92 -24.71 -2.36
C ALA A 18 10.52 -25.28 -1.07
N ARG A 19 10.11 -24.75 0.10
CA ARG A 19 10.53 -25.25 1.43
C ARG A 19 9.69 -26.43 1.92
N LEU A 20 8.56 -26.74 1.28
CA LEU A 20 7.75 -27.90 1.61
C LEU A 20 8.42 -29.19 1.10
N SER A 21 8.17 -30.30 1.79
CA SER A 21 8.61 -31.61 1.33
C SER A 21 7.91 -31.98 0.00
N PRO A 22 8.49 -32.88 -0.81
CA PRO A 22 7.85 -33.33 -2.05
C PRO A 22 6.43 -33.89 -1.83
N ALA A 23 6.20 -34.59 -0.72
CA ALA A 23 4.89 -35.09 -0.33
C ALA A 23 3.89 -33.96 -0.04
N GLN A 24 4.32 -32.92 0.70
CA GLN A 24 3.49 -31.74 0.97
C GLN A 24 3.21 -30.91 -0.28
N GLN A 25 4.15 -30.85 -1.23
CA GLN A 25 3.94 -30.20 -2.52
C GLN A 25 2.88 -30.94 -3.35
N GLN A 26 2.87 -32.28 -3.31
CA GLN A 26 1.86 -33.11 -3.97
C GLN A 26 0.47 -32.88 -3.37
N VAL A 27 0.36 -32.91 -2.03
CA VAL A 27 -0.89 -32.63 -1.31
C VAL A 27 -1.44 -31.24 -1.63
N LEU A 28 -0.56 -30.23 -1.73
CA LEU A 28 -0.96 -28.89 -2.12
C LEU A 28 -1.46 -28.81 -3.57
N ALA A 29 -0.85 -29.56 -4.49
CA ALA A 29 -1.26 -29.61 -5.89
C ALA A 29 -2.65 -30.25 -6.04
N GLU A 30 -2.89 -31.36 -5.35
CA GLU A 30 -4.20 -32.01 -5.30
C GLU A 30 -5.27 -31.10 -4.69
N ALA A 31 -4.95 -30.39 -3.61
CA ALA A 31 -5.90 -29.49 -2.95
C ALA A 31 -6.20 -28.23 -3.78
N VAL A 32 -5.30 -27.81 -4.68
CA VAL A 32 -5.59 -26.79 -5.70
C VAL A 32 -6.64 -27.29 -6.69
N GLY A 33 -6.59 -28.57 -7.07
CA GLY A 33 -7.64 -29.23 -7.85
C GLY A 33 -9.00 -29.26 -7.13
N LEU A 34 -9.00 -29.27 -5.79
CA LEU A 34 -10.20 -29.19 -4.95
C LEU A 34 -10.72 -27.75 -4.74
N GLY A 35 -10.14 -26.75 -5.40
CA GLY A 35 -10.66 -25.38 -5.41
C GLY A 35 -9.89 -24.39 -4.54
N ILE A 36 -8.72 -24.74 -3.99
CA ILE A 36 -7.84 -23.78 -3.34
C ILE A 36 -7.32 -22.78 -4.38
N ARG A 37 -7.76 -21.53 -4.26
CA ARG A 37 -7.32 -20.41 -5.12
C ARG A 37 -6.21 -19.60 -4.48
N LYS A 38 -5.61 -18.69 -5.25
CA LYS A 38 -4.54 -17.75 -4.83
C LYS A 38 -4.80 -17.07 -3.48
N ARG A 39 -6.05 -16.68 -3.21
CA ARG A 39 -6.46 -16.04 -1.93
C ARG A 39 -6.23 -16.93 -0.70
N ASN A 40 -6.42 -18.23 -0.86
CA ASN A 40 -6.40 -19.23 0.21
C ASN A 40 -5.02 -19.88 0.39
N MET A 41 -4.07 -19.58 -0.50
CA MET A 41 -2.73 -20.16 -0.51
C MET A 41 -1.94 -19.86 0.78
N ALA A 42 -2.21 -18.76 1.47
CA ALA A 42 -1.53 -18.43 2.74
C ALA A 42 -1.95 -19.39 3.84
N ALA A 43 -3.26 -19.64 3.93
CA ALA A 43 -3.84 -20.54 4.91
C ALA A 43 -3.42 -21.98 4.62
N ALA A 44 -3.40 -22.38 3.35
CA ALA A 44 -2.98 -23.71 2.94
C ALA A 44 -1.51 -24.00 3.32
N LEU A 45 -0.60 -23.05 3.06
CA LEU A 45 0.81 -23.20 3.43
C LEU A 45 1.01 -23.25 4.95
N ARG A 46 0.28 -22.41 5.70
CA ARG A 46 0.33 -22.42 7.17
C ARG A 46 -0.19 -23.74 7.75
N TYR A 47 -1.26 -24.27 7.18
CA TYR A 47 -1.85 -25.53 7.60
C TYR A 47 -0.92 -26.71 7.34
N LEU A 48 -0.27 -26.77 6.17
CA LEU A 48 0.72 -27.81 5.84
C LEU A 48 1.99 -27.74 6.69
N GLN A 49 2.38 -26.54 7.14
CA GLN A 49 3.50 -26.38 8.09
C GLN A 49 3.16 -26.92 9.48
N GLN A 50 1.90 -26.79 9.90
CA GLN A 50 1.42 -27.26 11.20
C GLN A 50 1.03 -28.74 11.17
N ASN A 51 0.56 -29.24 10.02
CA ASN A 51 0.08 -30.61 9.83
C ASN A 51 0.79 -31.24 8.64
N PRO A 52 2.04 -31.73 8.81
CA PRO A 52 2.85 -32.22 7.70
C PRO A 52 2.32 -33.49 7.02
N ASN A 53 1.43 -34.22 7.70
CA ASN A 53 0.82 -35.46 7.21
C ASN A 53 -0.66 -35.30 6.82
N ALA A 54 -1.14 -34.06 6.66
CA ALA A 54 -2.52 -33.82 6.27
C ALA A 54 -2.81 -34.31 4.85
N SER A 55 -4.03 -34.82 4.62
CA SER A 55 -4.49 -35.18 3.28
C SER A 55 -4.91 -33.93 2.47
N ALA A 56 -5.00 -34.05 1.15
CA ALA A 56 -5.44 -32.96 0.28
C ALA A 56 -6.88 -32.52 0.57
N THR A 57 -7.73 -33.48 0.95
CA THR A 57 -9.13 -33.25 1.33
C THR A 57 -9.23 -32.52 2.66
N ASP A 58 -8.44 -32.91 3.66
CA ASP A 58 -8.40 -32.23 4.97
C ASP A 58 -7.89 -30.80 4.83
N LEU A 59 -6.87 -30.59 3.98
CA LEU A 59 -6.34 -29.27 3.65
C LEU A 59 -7.40 -28.40 2.96
N ALA A 60 -8.08 -28.91 1.93
CA ALA A 60 -9.13 -28.19 1.22
C ALA A 60 -10.29 -27.85 2.16
N GLN A 61 -10.72 -28.80 3.00
CA GLN A 61 -11.79 -28.59 3.97
C GLN A 61 -11.40 -27.53 5.01
N ALA A 62 -10.23 -27.64 5.63
CA ALA A 62 -9.76 -26.68 6.63
C ALA A 62 -9.60 -25.27 6.07
N VAL A 63 -9.21 -25.14 4.80
CA VAL A 63 -8.93 -23.84 4.15
C VAL A 63 -10.18 -23.22 3.53
N LEU A 64 -11.12 -24.03 3.02
CA LEU A 64 -12.35 -23.55 2.39
C LEU A 64 -13.48 -23.36 3.42
N VAL A 65 -13.56 -24.19 4.45
CA VAL A 65 -14.58 -24.10 5.51
C VAL A 65 -14.08 -23.29 6.71
N GLY A 66 -12.78 -23.35 7.04
CA GLY A 66 -12.20 -22.65 8.20
C GLY A 66 -12.07 -21.13 8.07
N HIS A 67 -12.61 -20.51 7.02
CA HIS A 67 -12.61 -19.05 6.88
C HIS A 67 -13.75 -18.36 7.65
N GLU A 68 -14.65 -19.12 8.31
CA GLU A 68 -15.75 -18.59 9.13
C GLU A 68 -15.54 -18.69 10.65
N THR A 69 -14.51 -19.40 11.13
CA THR A 69 -14.29 -19.54 12.58
C THR A 69 -12.82 -19.42 12.93
N HIS A 70 -12.31 -18.20 13.14
CA HIS A 70 -11.27 -17.86 14.13
C HIS A 70 -10.88 -16.38 14.05
N THR A 71 -11.79 -15.50 14.44
CA THR A 71 -11.45 -14.24 15.13
C THR A 71 -12.13 -14.27 16.48
N ALA A 72 -11.69 -15.18 17.35
CA ALA A 72 -12.01 -15.13 18.76
C ALA A 72 -10.92 -15.85 19.54
N VAL A 73 -10.53 -15.21 20.65
CA VAL A 73 -9.73 -15.72 21.77
C VAL A 73 -8.21 -15.66 21.60
N ARG A 74 -7.62 -14.59 22.12
CA ARG A 74 -6.74 -14.71 23.30
C ARG A 74 -6.75 -13.43 24.12
N SER A 75 -7.55 -13.48 25.19
CA SER A 75 -7.50 -12.56 26.33
C SER A 75 -6.40 -13.00 27.31
N GLN A 76 -6.09 -12.06 28.22
CA GLN A 76 -5.54 -12.22 29.58
C GLN A 76 -4.01 -12.20 29.77
N THR A 77 -3.54 -11.05 30.25
CA THR A 77 -3.05 -10.79 31.63
C THR A 77 -3.33 -9.30 31.90
N GLY A 78 -4.09 -8.79 32.88
CA GLY A 78 -4.49 -9.31 34.19
C GLY A 78 -3.56 -8.74 35.26
N VAL A 79 -3.74 -7.47 35.68
CA VAL A 79 -3.40 -6.98 37.04
C VAL A 79 -4.31 -5.77 37.34
N ASP A 80 -5.14 -5.97 38.36
CA ASP A 80 -5.98 -4.98 39.02
C ASP A 80 -5.15 -4.03 39.88
N THR A 81 -5.51 -2.75 39.92
CA THR A 81 -5.50 -1.95 41.16
C THR A 81 -6.54 -0.84 41.02
N ASP A 82 -7.66 -1.02 41.71
CA ASP A 82 -8.59 0.03 42.11
C ASP A 82 -7.87 1.03 43.02
N THR A 83 -8.10 2.32 42.80
CA THR A 83 -8.21 3.30 43.88
C THR A 83 -9.22 4.38 43.47
N ASP A 84 -10.06 4.69 44.45
CA ASP A 84 -11.29 5.46 44.43
C ASP A 84 -11.22 6.90 43.90
N THR A 85 -12.32 7.28 43.24
CA THR A 85 -13.24 8.38 43.56
C THR A 85 -12.65 9.71 44.07
N ASP A 86 -12.78 10.79 43.28
CA ASP A 86 -13.65 11.92 43.67
C ASP A 86 -13.81 12.99 42.56
N ASP A 87 -15.03 13.53 42.57
CA ASP A 87 -15.60 14.72 41.92
C ASP A 87 -14.65 15.82 41.41
N ASN A 88 -14.91 16.35 40.20
CA ASN A 88 -15.31 17.76 40.04
C ASN A 88 -15.91 18.04 38.65
N ALA A 89 -16.82 19.01 38.65
CA ALA A 89 -17.75 19.44 37.65
C ALA A 89 -17.18 20.00 36.33
N SER A 90 -18.06 19.94 35.31
CA SER A 90 -18.16 20.76 34.11
C SER A 90 -17.16 21.91 33.93
N THR A 91 -16.43 21.87 32.83
CA THR A 91 -16.24 23.04 31.98
C THR A 91 -16.25 22.59 30.53
N ILE A 92 -17.23 23.09 29.78
CA ILE A 92 -17.26 23.11 28.33
C ILE A 92 -16.04 23.93 27.89
N GLY A 93 -14.93 23.26 27.68
CA GLY A 93 -13.73 23.80 27.04
C GLY A 93 -13.85 23.56 25.55
N MET A 94 -14.27 24.59 24.81
CA MET A 94 -13.97 24.71 23.40
C MET A 94 -12.44 24.63 23.23
N ASN A 95 -11.94 23.46 22.89
CA ASN A 95 -10.61 23.36 22.30
C ASN A 95 -10.73 23.92 20.88
N ALA A 96 -10.60 25.24 20.78
CA ALA A 96 -10.02 25.81 19.59
C ALA A 96 -8.61 25.22 19.51
N ASP A 97 -8.39 24.30 18.57
CA ASP A 97 -7.07 23.95 18.08
C ASP A 97 -6.40 25.25 17.65
N THR A 98 -5.67 25.86 18.58
CA THR A 98 -4.74 26.92 18.24
C THR A 98 -3.62 26.22 17.49
N PRO A 99 -3.42 26.48 16.18
CA PRO A 99 -2.36 25.83 15.44
C PRO A 99 -1.05 26.19 16.10
N THR A 100 -0.37 25.18 16.64
CA THR A 100 1.00 25.32 17.14
C THR A 100 1.86 25.88 16.01
N ASP A 101 2.69 26.87 16.29
CA ASP A 101 3.64 27.54 15.36
C ASP A 101 4.48 26.53 14.52
N THR A 102 4.65 25.31 15.05
CA THR A 102 5.31 24.17 14.39
C THR A 102 4.51 23.55 13.24
N ASP A 103 3.18 23.60 13.29
CA ASP A 103 2.32 23.08 12.22
C ASP A 103 2.22 24.06 11.06
N GLU A 104 2.23 25.39 11.31
CA GLU A 104 2.21 26.38 10.23
C GLU A 104 3.47 26.28 9.33
N ALA A 105 4.65 26.14 9.95
CA ALA A 105 5.90 25.99 9.20
C ALA A 105 5.92 24.76 8.27
N ARG A 106 5.17 23.69 8.60
CA ARG A 106 5.10 22.46 7.78
C ARG A 106 4.42 22.70 6.44
N TYR A 107 3.48 23.63 6.36
CA TYR A 107 2.68 23.86 5.15
C TYR A 107 3.26 24.95 4.24
N GLU A 108 4.24 25.73 4.70
CA GLU A 108 4.81 26.83 3.91
C GLU A 108 5.34 26.45 2.53
N PRO A 109 6.05 25.31 2.35
CA PRO A 109 6.45 24.86 1.01
C PRO A 109 5.25 24.65 0.08
N LEU A 110 4.12 24.18 0.64
CA LEU A 110 2.91 23.90 -0.10
C LEU A 110 2.14 25.19 -0.42
N VAL A 111 2.08 26.14 0.51
CA VAL A 111 1.47 27.46 0.29
C VAL A 111 2.20 28.19 -0.84
N SER A 112 3.54 28.21 -0.82
CA SER A 112 4.36 28.79 -1.88
C SER A 112 4.09 28.12 -3.23
N LEU A 113 4.00 26.78 -3.27
CA LEU A 113 3.68 26.04 -4.49
C LEU A 113 2.26 26.30 -5.01
N ILE A 114 1.27 26.46 -4.13
CA ILE A 114 -0.11 26.80 -4.52
C ILE A 114 -0.14 28.20 -5.13
N LEU A 115 0.51 29.18 -4.50
CA LEU A 115 0.54 30.55 -4.99
C LEU A 115 1.29 30.69 -6.31
N SER A 116 2.33 29.87 -6.56
CA SER A 116 2.98 29.84 -7.87
C SER A 116 2.09 29.25 -8.96
N CYS A 117 1.26 28.25 -8.63
CA CYS A 117 0.28 27.68 -9.56
C CYS A 117 -0.95 28.56 -9.77
N TYR A 118 -1.32 29.37 -8.78
CA TYR A 118 -2.54 30.19 -8.77
C TYR A 118 -2.23 31.62 -8.23
N PRO A 119 -1.57 32.48 -9.03
CA PRO A 119 -1.04 33.76 -8.55
C PRO A 119 -2.12 34.78 -8.14
N ASN A 120 -3.37 34.57 -8.56
CA ASN A 120 -4.50 35.43 -8.17
C ASN A 120 -5.17 34.98 -6.85
N MET A 121 -4.73 33.87 -6.26
CA MET A 121 -5.25 33.37 -4.98
C MET A 121 -4.65 34.19 -3.83
N SER A 122 -5.46 34.50 -2.80
CA SER A 122 -4.93 35.12 -1.58
C SER A 122 -4.11 34.12 -0.77
N GLU A 123 -3.10 34.62 -0.05
CA GLU A 123 -2.28 33.79 0.85
C GLU A 123 -3.12 33.04 1.89
N SER A 124 -4.15 33.69 2.44
CA SER A 124 -5.09 33.08 3.39
C SER A 124 -5.85 31.89 2.80
N ALA A 125 -6.28 31.99 1.53
CA ALA A 125 -6.96 30.90 0.84
C ALA A 125 -6.00 29.77 0.49
N ALA A 126 -4.77 30.10 0.08
CA ALA A 126 -3.72 29.11 -0.18
C ALA A 126 -3.35 28.34 1.10
N ARG A 127 -3.23 29.03 2.25
CA ARG A 127 -2.96 28.42 3.56
C ARG A 127 -4.12 27.51 4.01
N ALA A 128 -5.36 27.97 3.87
CA ALA A 128 -6.53 27.13 4.16
C ALA A 128 -6.58 25.88 3.27
N LEU A 129 -6.24 26.01 1.98
CA LEU A 129 -6.17 24.89 1.06
C LEU A 129 -5.04 23.92 1.45
N ALA A 130 -3.86 24.43 1.79
CA ALA A 130 -2.71 23.63 2.22
C ALA A 130 -3.02 22.77 3.46
N GLN A 131 -3.87 23.27 4.34
CA GLN A 131 -4.33 22.57 5.55
C GLN A 131 -5.50 21.60 5.30
N SER A 132 -6.07 21.58 4.08
CA SER A 132 -7.15 20.66 3.73
C SER A 132 -6.72 19.19 3.80
N ASP A 133 -7.69 18.29 4.01
CA ASP A 133 -7.41 16.85 4.14
C ASP A 133 -6.70 16.26 2.92
N ALA A 134 -7.05 16.73 1.72
CA ALA A 134 -6.43 16.28 0.47
C ALA A 134 -4.93 16.64 0.40
N LEU A 135 -4.58 17.85 0.82
CA LEU A 135 -3.20 18.32 0.81
C LEU A 135 -2.40 17.83 2.02
N ARG A 136 -3.06 17.55 3.15
CA ARG A 136 -2.46 16.82 4.27
C ARG A 136 -2.08 15.39 3.86
N ALA A 137 -2.93 14.70 3.10
CA ALA A 137 -2.63 13.39 2.56
C ALA A 137 -1.43 13.43 1.59
N LEU A 138 -1.35 14.47 0.73
CA LEU A 138 -0.20 14.68 -0.14
C LEU A 138 1.11 14.83 0.66
N LEU A 139 1.12 15.68 1.69
CA LEU A 139 2.29 15.84 2.57
C LEU A 139 2.67 14.54 3.28
N SER A 140 1.69 13.76 3.74
CA SER A 140 1.95 12.44 4.33
C SER A 140 2.63 11.49 3.34
N ILE A 141 2.19 11.47 2.08
CA ILE A 141 2.83 10.68 1.03
C ILE A 141 4.27 11.16 0.80
N LEU A 142 4.49 12.46 0.65
CA LEU A 142 5.83 13.03 0.44
C LEU A 142 6.79 12.68 1.58
N ASN A 143 6.37 12.91 2.83
CA ASN A 143 7.15 12.54 4.00
C ASN A 143 7.44 11.03 4.06
N THR A 144 6.48 10.20 3.67
CA THR A 144 6.67 8.73 3.61
C THR A 144 7.68 8.35 2.54
N VAL A 145 7.67 9.01 1.38
CA VAL A 145 8.66 8.80 0.31
C VAL A 145 10.05 9.22 0.77
N GLU A 146 10.20 10.39 1.41
CA GLU A 146 11.47 10.86 1.95
C GLU A 146 12.01 9.91 3.02
N THR A 147 11.16 9.55 4.00
CA THR A 147 11.52 8.58 5.04
C THR A 147 11.91 7.22 4.44
N ALA A 148 11.21 6.78 3.40
CA ALA A 148 11.56 5.56 2.69
C ALA A 148 12.93 5.66 2.03
N GLN A 149 13.30 6.80 1.44
CA GLN A 149 14.60 7.03 0.82
C GLN A 149 15.76 7.05 1.82
N GLU A 150 15.52 7.56 3.02
CA GLU A 150 16.50 7.56 4.12
C GLU A 150 16.73 6.16 4.72
N SER A 151 15.80 5.22 4.47
CA SER A 151 15.92 3.86 4.97
C SER A 151 17.17 3.15 4.43
N PRO A 152 17.93 2.42 5.27
CA PRO A 152 19.07 1.64 4.81
C PRO A 152 18.68 0.55 3.79
N HIS A 153 17.41 0.15 3.76
CA HIS A 153 16.90 -0.86 2.83
C HIS A 153 16.56 -0.29 1.45
N PHE A 154 16.42 1.03 1.31
CA PHE A 154 16.07 1.67 0.03
C PHE A 154 17.14 1.48 -1.03
N ARG A 155 18.41 1.42 -0.59
CA ARG A 155 19.58 1.24 -1.45
C ARG A 155 19.73 -0.20 -1.97
N THR A 156 18.89 -1.13 -1.55
CA THR A 156 18.91 -2.48 -2.11
C THR A 156 18.30 -2.46 -3.51
N ASP A 157 18.95 -3.14 -4.47
CA ASP A 157 18.60 -3.06 -5.90
C ASP A 157 17.10 -3.35 -6.16
N PHE A 158 16.56 -4.37 -5.50
CA PHE A 158 15.17 -4.75 -5.70
C PHE A 158 14.18 -3.75 -5.07
N VAL A 159 14.51 -3.12 -3.94
CA VAL A 159 13.65 -2.09 -3.34
C VAL A 159 13.67 -0.84 -4.21
N PHE A 160 14.85 -0.40 -4.63
CA PHE A 160 14.99 0.77 -5.50
C PHE A 160 14.23 0.58 -6.83
N VAL A 161 14.40 -0.56 -7.50
CA VAL A 161 13.71 -0.85 -8.77
C VAL A 161 12.20 -0.95 -8.59
N LEU A 162 11.71 -1.60 -7.53
CA LEU A 162 10.28 -1.64 -7.26
C LEU A 162 9.74 -0.25 -6.98
N PHE A 163 10.43 0.52 -6.13
CA PHE A 163 10.02 1.86 -5.77
C PHE A 163 9.96 2.78 -6.99
N SER A 164 11.00 2.76 -7.84
CA SER A 164 11.05 3.56 -9.06
C SER A 164 9.92 3.19 -10.03
N VAL A 165 9.65 1.90 -10.26
CA VAL A 165 8.55 1.45 -11.13
C VAL A 165 7.20 1.94 -10.62
N TYR A 166 6.94 1.86 -9.31
CA TYR A 166 5.67 2.32 -8.73
C TYR A 166 5.53 3.84 -8.81
N ILE A 167 6.57 4.60 -8.47
CA ILE A 167 6.55 6.07 -8.59
C ILE A 167 6.38 6.49 -10.04
N SER A 168 7.09 5.88 -10.99
CA SER A 168 6.93 6.18 -12.41
C SER A 168 5.53 5.86 -12.95
N ARG A 169 4.84 4.84 -12.42
CA ARG A 169 3.45 4.55 -12.79
C ARG A 169 2.49 5.61 -12.23
N LEU A 170 2.64 5.96 -10.96
CA LEU A 170 1.83 7.01 -10.33
C LEU A 170 2.01 8.35 -11.06
N TYR A 171 3.27 8.71 -11.32
CA TYR A 171 3.62 9.93 -12.03
C TYR A 171 3.00 9.99 -13.42
N ARG A 172 3.10 8.91 -14.21
CA ARG A 172 2.46 8.82 -15.52
C ARG A 172 0.94 8.99 -15.45
N HIS A 173 0.30 8.40 -14.45
CA HIS A 173 -1.14 8.55 -14.27
C HIS A 173 -1.54 10.01 -13.97
N LEU A 174 -0.80 10.67 -13.07
CA LEU A 174 -1.01 12.08 -12.75
C LEU A 174 -0.76 12.99 -13.96
N LEU A 175 0.26 12.68 -14.77
CA LEU A 175 0.54 13.43 -15.99
C LEU A 175 -0.56 13.30 -17.04
N GLN A 176 -1.11 12.10 -17.19
CA GLN A 176 -2.20 11.89 -18.13
C GLN A 176 -3.42 12.72 -17.70
N GLN A 177 -3.77 12.69 -16.42
CA GLN A 177 -4.84 13.52 -15.87
C GLN A 177 -4.57 15.02 -16.04
N SER A 178 -3.32 15.47 -15.90
CA SER A 178 -2.98 16.88 -16.11
C SER A 178 -3.09 17.28 -17.58
N ARG A 179 -2.75 16.39 -18.52
CA ARG A 179 -2.88 16.64 -19.97
C ARG A 179 -4.34 16.74 -20.41
N ASP A 180 -5.21 15.91 -19.84
CA ASP A 180 -6.62 15.83 -20.20
C ASP A 180 -7.45 17.02 -19.66
N ASN A 181 -6.87 17.85 -18.78
CA ASN A 181 -7.53 19.00 -18.19
C ASN A 181 -6.78 20.32 -18.44
N LEU A 182 -7.41 21.22 -19.20
CA LEU A 182 -6.84 22.51 -19.57
C LEU A 182 -6.49 23.40 -18.36
N ALA A 183 -7.28 23.35 -17.29
CA ALA A 183 -7.03 24.13 -16.08
C ALA A 183 -5.73 23.72 -15.41
N TYR A 184 -5.44 22.42 -15.34
CA TYR A 184 -4.21 21.90 -14.73
C TYR A 184 -2.98 22.29 -15.53
N ARG A 185 -3.04 22.21 -16.87
CA ARG A 185 -1.95 22.65 -17.75
C ARG A 185 -1.62 24.13 -17.56
N THR A 186 -2.66 24.95 -17.44
CA THR A 186 -2.52 26.40 -17.28
C THR A 186 -1.87 26.73 -15.94
N ALA A 187 -2.32 26.09 -14.85
CA ALA A 187 -1.74 26.25 -13.51
C ALA A 187 -0.26 25.84 -13.46
N LEU A 188 0.09 24.71 -14.09
CA LEU A 188 1.49 24.24 -14.15
C LEU A 188 2.38 25.18 -14.97
N GLN A 189 1.89 25.71 -16.09
CA GLN A 189 2.62 26.69 -16.89
C GLN A 189 2.84 28.00 -16.12
N GLN A 190 1.84 28.45 -15.36
CA GLN A 190 1.94 29.64 -14.50
C GLN A 190 3.01 29.45 -13.41
N ALA A 191 3.13 28.26 -12.85
CA ALA A 191 4.18 27.92 -11.88
C ALA A 191 5.57 27.73 -12.52
N GLY A 192 5.70 27.83 -13.85
CA GLY A 192 6.96 27.53 -14.55
C GLY A 192 7.36 26.05 -14.52
N ILE A 193 6.43 25.15 -14.20
CA ILE A 193 6.69 23.72 -14.07
C ILE A 193 6.54 23.08 -15.45
N SER A 194 7.67 22.65 -16.02
CA SER A 194 7.69 21.87 -17.26
C SER A 194 7.54 20.39 -16.94
N LEU A 195 6.46 19.79 -17.45
CA LEU A 195 6.26 18.35 -17.37
C LEU A 195 7.05 17.64 -18.48
N PRO A 196 7.79 16.56 -18.19
CA PRO A 196 8.51 15.79 -19.19
C PRO A 196 7.53 15.13 -20.16
N ASP A 197 7.96 14.97 -21.41
CA ASP A 197 7.17 14.23 -22.39
C ASP A 197 7.17 12.74 -22.04
N ILE A 198 5.97 12.17 -21.82
CA ILE A 198 5.82 10.73 -21.78
C ILE A 198 5.93 10.27 -23.23
N HIS A 199 7.11 9.81 -23.63
CA HIS A 199 7.18 8.92 -24.77
C HIS A 199 6.39 7.67 -24.42
N ASP A 200 5.30 7.44 -25.14
CA ASP A 200 4.64 6.14 -25.16
C ASP A 200 5.68 5.13 -25.63
N GLU A 201 6.34 4.47 -24.69
CA GLU A 201 7.02 3.21 -24.93
C GLU A 201 5.91 2.19 -25.18
N LYS A 202 5.37 2.26 -26.41
CA LYS A 202 4.51 1.25 -26.98
C LYS A 202 5.26 -0.06 -26.81
N THR A 203 4.68 -0.97 -26.05
CA THR A 203 5.19 -2.30 -25.76
C THR A 203 5.58 -3.01 -27.06
N ASP A 204 6.87 -2.96 -27.42
CA ASP A 204 7.53 -3.99 -28.22
C ASP A 204 7.82 -5.17 -27.29
N ILE A 205 6.76 -5.89 -26.93
CA ILE A 205 6.91 -7.32 -26.64
C ILE A 205 6.60 -8.00 -27.96
N GLU A 206 7.65 -8.14 -28.78
CA GLU A 206 7.64 -9.03 -29.93
C GLU A 206 7.06 -10.38 -29.50
N GLN A 207 5.97 -10.76 -30.15
CA GLN A 207 5.55 -12.15 -30.18
C GLN A 207 6.68 -12.94 -30.85
N PRO A 208 7.27 -13.97 -30.22
CA PRO A 208 8.13 -14.88 -30.96
C PRO A 208 7.23 -15.61 -31.95
N GLY A 209 7.52 -15.39 -33.23
CA GLY A 209 6.69 -15.81 -34.35
C GLY A 209 6.35 -17.29 -34.34
N GLY A 210 5.08 -17.57 -34.58
CA GLY A 210 4.69 -18.82 -35.20
C GLY A 210 5.13 -18.80 -36.66
N HIS A 211 6.08 -19.66 -37.02
CA HIS A 211 6.21 -20.13 -38.38
C HIS A 211 6.60 -21.62 -38.40
N LYS A 212 5.60 -22.39 -38.86
CA LYS A 212 5.64 -23.67 -39.59
C LYS A 212 6.39 -24.85 -38.97
#